data_AF-A0AAD4WEA9-F1
#
_entry.id   AF-A0AAD4WEA9-F1
#
_cell.length_a   1.000
_cell.length_b   1.000
_cell.length_c   1.000
_cell.angle_alpha   90.00
_cell.angle_beta   90.00
_cell.angle_gamma   90.00
#
_symmetry.space_group_name_H-M   'P 1'
#
loop_
_entity.id
_entity.type
_entity.pdbx_description
1 polymer ?
#
loop_
_entity_poly.entity_id
_entity_poly.type
_entity_poly.pdbx_seq_one_letter_code
_entity_poly.pdbx_strand_id
1 'polypeptide(L)'
;MFFELPHWSKLKLRHNLDVMHVEKNVFDTLVGTILDIEGKTKDTIKAHLDLKRMGIRRGLWMNRDSDKARRDLAFFSMNPNDKKRFLKFVSSVKFPDGYASNIVCCFRHDIVQVLYKFEMIFPPAFFTSIMHVMVHLPEKALLAGLVNYRWMYPIERLLGELKKSVRNRAKPE
;
A
#
# COMPACT_ATOMS: atom_id res chain seq x y z
N MET A 1 21.39 -3.41 -10.94
CA MET A 1 22.01 -2.39 -11.83
C MET A 1 21.63 -0.97 -11.40
N PHE A 2 21.81 -0.60 -10.12
CA PHE A 2 21.43 0.72 -9.59
C PHE A 2 22.49 1.35 -8.67
N PHE A 3 23.70 0.81 -8.54
CA PHE A 3 24.62 1.14 -7.43
C PHE A 3 25.98 1.74 -7.83
N GLU A 4 26.21 2.07 -9.11
CA GLU A 4 27.55 2.39 -9.62
C GLU A 4 27.76 3.88 -9.93
N LEU A 5 27.62 4.75 -8.93
CA LEU A 5 27.88 6.17 -9.11
C LEU A 5 28.83 6.69 -8.00
N PRO A 6 29.96 7.37 -8.32
CA PRO A 6 31.06 7.64 -7.38
C PRO A 6 30.69 8.40 -6.10
N HIS A 7 29.69 9.29 -6.18
CA HIS A 7 29.17 10.05 -5.05
C HIS A 7 28.17 9.30 -4.14
N TRP A 8 27.78 8.07 -4.48
CA TRP A 8 26.79 7.29 -3.72
C TRP A 8 27.25 6.87 -2.32
N SER A 9 28.55 6.68 -2.12
CA SER A 9 29.13 6.38 -0.80
C SER A 9 29.03 7.55 0.17
N LYS A 10 28.85 8.78 -0.34
CA LYS A 10 28.83 10.01 0.46
C LYS A 10 27.40 10.45 0.86
N LEU A 11 26.36 9.85 0.27
CA LEU A 11 24.97 10.18 0.56
C LEU A 11 24.44 9.31 1.70
N LYS A 12 24.20 9.92 2.87
CA LYS A 12 23.55 9.27 4.02
C LYS A 12 22.11 8.82 3.69
N LEU A 13 21.44 9.49 2.75
CA LEU A 13 20.10 9.16 2.26
C LEU A 13 20.17 8.80 0.78
N ARG A 14 20.15 7.50 0.48
CA ARG A 14 20.31 6.98 -0.89
C ARG A 14 19.07 7.14 -1.77
N HIS A 15 17.89 7.23 -1.16
CA HIS A 15 16.62 7.26 -1.89
C HIS A 15 15.67 8.35 -1.36
N ASN A 16 15.20 9.24 -2.23
CA ASN A 16 14.14 10.19 -1.92
C ASN A 16 12.75 9.57 -2.16
N LEU A 17 12.43 8.48 -1.45
CA LEU A 17 11.09 7.87 -1.40
C LEU A 17 9.99 8.87 -1.00
N ASP A 18 8.96 9.01 -1.82
CA ASP A 18 7.76 9.77 -1.46
C ASP A 18 6.93 8.95 -0.47
N VAL A 19 7.04 9.30 0.81
CA VAL A 19 6.39 8.56 1.90
C VAL A 19 4.88 8.57 1.76
N MET A 20 4.30 9.71 1.35
CA MET A 20 2.86 9.86 1.22
C MET A 20 2.31 8.95 0.12
N HIS A 21 2.94 8.94 -1.06
CA HIS A 21 2.51 8.07 -2.15
C HIS A 21 2.69 6.59 -1.82
N VAL A 22 3.79 6.24 -1.13
CA VAL A 22 4.03 4.86 -0.70
C VAL A 22 2.97 4.43 0.31
N GLU A 23 2.69 5.21 1.36
CA GLU A 23 1.66 4.92 2.36
C GLU A 23 0.28 4.78 1.73
N LYS A 24 -0.09 5.71 0.84
CA LYS A 24 -1.35 5.66 0.11
C LYS A 24 -1.48 4.39 -0.71
N ASN A 25 -0.44 4.04 -1.47
CA ASN A 25 -0.46 2.85 -2.33
C ASN A 25 -0.58 1.55 -1.52
N VAL A 26 0.11 1.46 -0.38
CA VAL A 26 0.02 0.31 0.53
C VAL A 26 -1.36 0.20 1.14
N PHE A 27 -1.92 1.32 1.61
CA PHE A 27 -3.27 1.34 2.18
C PHE A 27 -4.33 0.99 1.14
N ASP A 28 -4.28 1.58 -0.05
CA ASP A 28 -5.21 1.29 -1.15
C ASP A 28 -5.13 -0.19 -1.57
N THR A 29 -3.93 -0.77 -1.59
CA THR A 29 -3.73 -2.19 -1.91
C THR A 29 -4.30 -3.10 -0.82
N LEU A 30 -4.05 -2.78 0.45
CA LEU A 30 -4.56 -3.54 1.60
C LEU A 30 -6.09 -3.50 1.66
N VAL A 31 -6.67 -2.30 1.62
CA VAL A 31 -8.12 -2.10 1.65
C VAL A 31 -8.79 -2.69 0.42
N GLY A 32 -8.20 -2.50 -0.78
CA GLY A 32 -8.71 -3.08 -2.01
C GLY A 32 -8.76 -4.61 -1.98
N THR A 33 -7.78 -5.24 -1.33
CA THR A 33 -7.70 -6.71 -1.20
C THR A 33 -8.64 -7.23 -0.11
N ILE A 34 -8.70 -6.60 1.07
CA ILE A 34 -9.57 -7.03 2.18
C ILE A 34 -11.06 -6.82 1.86
N LEU A 35 -11.38 -5.71 1.19
CA LEU A 35 -12.76 -5.37 0.81
C LEU A 35 -13.17 -5.98 -0.54
N ASP A 36 -12.29 -6.73 -1.22
CA ASP A 36 -12.53 -7.33 -2.54
C ASP A 36 -13.14 -6.31 -3.53
N ILE A 37 -12.49 -5.15 -3.66
CA ILE A 37 -12.94 -4.09 -4.57
C ILE A 37 -12.49 -4.46 -5.98
N GLU A 38 -13.45 -4.55 -6.90
CA GLU A 38 -13.19 -4.85 -8.30
C GLU A 38 -12.17 -3.86 -8.91
N GLY A 39 -11.15 -4.41 -9.59
CA GLY A 39 -10.05 -3.63 -10.18
C GLY A 39 -8.96 -3.17 -9.21
N LYS A 40 -9.17 -3.26 -7.90
CA LYS A 40 -8.15 -2.91 -6.87
C LYS A 40 -7.63 -4.11 -6.08
N THR A 41 -8.39 -5.21 -6.03
CA THR A 41 -7.98 -6.43 -5.33
C THR A 41 -6.74 -7.06 -5.98
N LYS A 42 -5.77 -7.46 -5.16
CA LYS A 42 -4.63 -8.30 -5.59
C LYS A 42 -4.96 -9.79 -5.55
N ASP A 43 -6.13 -10.14 -5.03
CA ASP A 43 -6.66 -11.49 -5.07
C ASP A 43 -7.33 -11.74 -6.43
N THR A 44 -6.57 -12.31 -7.36
CA THR A 44 -7.02 -12.51 -8.75
C THR A 44 -6.94 -13.98 -9.14
N ILE A 45 -7.74 -14.38 -10.15
CA ILE A 45 -7.70 -15.73 -10.72
C ILE A 45 -6.26 -16.11 -11.12
N LYS A 46 -5.53 -15.16 -11.70
CA LYS A 46 -4.12 -15.35 -12.06
C LYS A 46 -3.24 -15.64 -10.83
N ALA A 47 -3.44 -14.92 -9.73
CA ALA A 47 -2.74 -15.19 -8.48
C ALA A 47 -2.99 -16.62 -7.96
N HIS A 48 -4.23 -17.13 -8.07
CA HIS A 48 -4.56 -18.52 -7.69
C HIS A 48 -3.93 -19.56 -8.63
N LEU A 49 -3.88 -19.28 -9.94
CA LEU A 49 -3.18 -20.14 -10.90
C LEU A 49 -1.67 -20.16 -10.66
N ASP A 50 -1.08 -19.01 -10.31
CA ASP A 50 0.33 -18.90 -9.96
C ASP A 50 0.65 -19.67 -8.66
N LEU A 51 -0.22 -19.60 -7.64
CA LEU A 51 -0.11 -20.41 -6.42
C LEU A 51 -0.08 -21.91 -6.72
N LYS A 52 -0.97 -22.37 -7.61
CA LYS A 52 -1.02 -23.77 -8.05
C LYS A 52 0.24 -24.17 -8.81
N ARG A 53 0.73 -23.30 -9.70
CA ARG A 53 1.98 -23.52 -10.45
C ARG A 53 3.21 -23.59 -9.53
N MET A 54 3.23 -22.77 -8.48
CA MET A 54 4.32 -22.74 -7.49
C MET A 54 4.22 -23.87 -6.45
N GLY A 55 3.12 -24.64 -6.43
CA GLY A 55 2.96 -25.77 -5.50
C GLY A 55 2.72 -25.36 -4.03
N ILE A 56 2.42 -24.08 -3.77
CA ILE A 56 2.25 -23.52 -2.42
C ILE A 56 0.78 -23.24 -2.12
N ARG A 57 0.40 -23.27 -0.83
CA ARG A 57 -0.95 -22.92 -0.33
C ARG A 57 -2.10 -23.63 -1.03
N ARG A 58 -2.11 -24.97 -0.93
CA ARG A 58 -3.14 -25.84 -1.52
C ARG A 58 -4.58 -25.44 -1.18
N GLY A 59 -4.81 -24.86 0.01
CA GLY A 59 -6.12 -24.39 0.45
C GLY A 59 -6.66 -23.15 -0.29
N LEU A 60 -5.82 -22.46 -1.08
CA LEU A 60 -6.21 -21.31 -1.92
C LEU A 60 -6.28 -21.68 -3.41
N TRP A 61 -6.16 -22.97 -3.76
CA TRP A 61 -6.21 -23.41 -5.14
C TRP A 61 -7.64 -23.37 -5.67
N MET A 62 -7.79 -22.93 -6.91
CA MET A 62 -9.09 -22.89 -7.57
C MET A 62 -9.55 -24.31 -7.92
N ASN A 63 -10.73 -24.72 -7.43
CA ASN A 63 -11.42 -25.94 -7.85
C ASN A 63 -12.16 -25.67 -9.18
N ARG A 64 -12.00 -26.58 -10.15
CA ARG A 64 -12.45 -26.39 -11.55
C ARG A 64 -13.93 -26.68 -11.79
N ASP A 65 -14.67 -27.17 -10.79
CA ASP A 65 -15.96 -27.85 -11.01
C ASP A 65 -17.21 -26.97 -11.01
N SER A 66 -17.11 -25.63 -11.06
CA SER A 66 -18.30 -24.82 -11.32
C SER A 66 -17.96 -23.54 -12.06
N ASP A 67 -18.67 -23.26 -13.15
CA ASP A 67 -18.72 -21.96 -13.85
C ASP A 67 -19.20 -20.81 -12.96
N LYS A 68 -19.62 -21.15 -11.74
CA LYS A 68 -19.87 -20.24 -10.65
C LYS A 68 -18.94 -20.60 -9.50
N ALA A 69 -17.65 -20.71 -9.80
CA ALA A 69 -16.58 -20.76 -8.83
C ALA A 69 -16.75 -19.52 -7.97
N ARG A 70 -17.53 -19.67 -6.89
CA ARG A 70 -17.41 -18.84 -5.71
C ARG A 70 -15.90 -18.84 -5.53
N ARG A 71 -15.27 -17.69 -5.76
CA ARG A 71 -13.97 -17.39 -5.15
C ARG A 71 -14.25 -17.82 -3.71
N ASP A 72 -13.77 -18.98 -3.28
CA ASP A 72 -13.88 -19.34 -1.88
C ASP A 72 -13.24 -18.15 -1.20
N LEU A 73 -14.10 -17.29 -0.62
CA LEU A 73 -13.75 -15.91 -0.30
C LEU A 73 -12.46 -16.05 0.47
N ALA A 74 -11.35 -15.56 -0.09
CA ALA A 74 -10.06 -15.86 0.49
C ALA A 74 -10.15 -15.50 1.97
N PHE A 75 -9.66 -16.32 2.90
CA PHE A 75 -10.02 -16.27 4.34
C PHE A 75 -9.95 -14.86 4.98
N PHE A 76 -9.19 -13.96 4.37
CA PHE A 76 -9.02 -12.56 4.73
C PHE A 76 -10.09 -11.57 4.18
N SER A 77 -10.97 -12.00 3.28
CA SER A 77 -12.02 -11.18 2.68
C SER A 77 -13.21 -11.07 3.62
N MET A 78 -13.62 -9.85 3.93
CA MET A 78 -14.68 -9.60 4.91
C MET A 78 -16.06 -9.91 4.34
N ASN A 79 -16.97 -10.39 5.19
CA ASN A 79 -18.38 -10.48 4.84
C ASN A 79 -18.99 -9.08 4.65
N PRO A 80 -20.07 -8.92 3.87
CA PRO A 80 -20.69 -7.60 3.62
C PRO A 80 -21.07 -6.83 4.90
N ASN A 81 -21.48 -7.52 5.96
CA ASN A 81 -21.80 -6.91 7.25
C ASN A 81 -20.55 -6.42 8.00
N ASP A 82 -19.46 -7.19 7.94
CA ASP A 82 -18.18 -6.83 8.54
C ASP A 82 -17.53 -5.67 7.78
N LYS A 83 -17.66 -5.64 6.44
CA LYS A 83 -17.25 -4.49 5.61
C LYS A 83 -17.94 -3.20 6.08
N LYS A 84 -19.26 -3.24 6.33
CA LYS A 84 -20.00 -2.06 6.84
C LYS A 84 -19.51 -1.62 8.22
N ARG A 85 -19.24 -2.56 9.13
CA ARG A 85 -18.71 -2.25 10.47
C ARG A 85 -17.31 -1.65 10.39
N PHE A 86 -16.44 -2.24 9.57
CA PHE A 86 -15.09 -1.75 9.34
C PHE A 86 -15.08 -0.34 8.74
N LEU A 87 -15.88 -0.08 7.70
CA LEU A 87 -15.99 1.26 7.10
C LEU A 87 -16.56 2.29 8.08
N LYS A 88 -17.53 1.90 8.92
CA LYS A 88 -18.06 2.76 9.99
C LYS A 88 -17.00 3.06 11.07
N PHE A 89 -16.17 2.08 11.40
CA PHE A 89 -15.04 2.28 12.31
C PHE A 89 -14.03 3.26 11.71
N VAL A 90 -13.57 3.02 10.47
CA VAL A 90 -12.60 3.87 9.79
C VAL A 90 -13.10 5.31 9.66
N SER A 91 -14.37 5.53 9.35
CA SER A 91 -14.94 6.89 9.27
C SER A 91 -15.08 7.58 10.63
N SER A 92 -15.13 6.81 11.72
CA SER A 92 -15.21 7.34 13.09
C SER A 92 -13.84 7.73 13.66
N VAL A 93 -12.75 7.16 13.13
CA VAL A 93 -11.39 7.49 13.56
C VAL A 93 -11.06 8.92 13.11
N LYS A 94 -10.89 9.83 14.08
CA LYS A 94 -10.42 11.19 13.86
C LYS A 94 -9.09 11.36 14.59
N PHE A 95 -8.08 11.85 13.87
CA PHE A 95 -6.82 12.26 14.48
C PHE A 95 -6.93 13.74 14.92
N PRO A 96 -6.38 14.13 16.08
CA PRO A 96 -6.50 15.50 16.63
C PRO A 96 -6.05 16.58 15.64
N ASP A 97 -5.05 16.25 14.84
CA ASP A 97 -4.35 17.07 13.86
C ASP A 97 -4.66 16.64 12.42
N GLY A 98 -5.61 15.72 12.22
CA GLY A 98 -6.00 15.18 10.92
C GLY A 98 -4.95 14.25 10.28
N TYR A 99 -3.80 14.05 10.93
CA TYR A 99 -2.70 13.22 10.44
C TYR A 99 -2.21 12.24 11.49
N ALA A 100 -1.96 11.00 11.06
CA ALA A 100 -1.34 9.98 11.87
C ALA A 100 0.18 9.96 11.68
N SER A 101 0.81 11.14 11.74
CA SER A 101 2.18 11.35 11.23
C SER A 101 3.30 10.67 12.03
N ASN A 102 2.97 10.10 13.20
CA ASN A 102 3.93 9.41 14.07
C ASN A 102 3.69 7.92 14.27
N ILE A 103 2.67 7.33 13.64
CA ILE A 103 2.43 5.88 13.78
C ILE A 103 3.65 5.11 13.25
N VAL A 104 4.24 5.52 12.13
CA VAL A 104 5.41 4.89 11.48
C VAL A 104 6.63 4.77 12.40
N CYS A 105 6.82 5.70 13.35
CA CYS A 105 7.98 5.65 14.25
C CYS A 105 7.83 4.55 15.33
N CYS A 106 6.60 4.16 15.66
CA CYS A 106 6.33 3.09 16.63
C CYS A 106 6.56 1.68 16.07
N PHE A 107 6.62 1.49 14.73
CA PHE A 107 6.66 0.17 14.10
C PHE A 107 8.05 -0.28 13.62
N ARG A 108 9.16 0.32 14.09
CA ARG A 108 10.50 -0.06 13.60
C ARG A 108 10.82 -1.55 13.72
N HIS A 109 10.44 -2.16 14.85
CA HIS A 109 10.64 -3.58 15.08
C HIS A 109 9.47 -4.44 14.54
N ASP A 110 8.30 -3.83 14.41
CA ASP A 110 7.07 -4.53 14.08
C ASP A 110 6.78 -4.56 12.58
N ILE A 111 7.39 -3.71 11.76
CA ILE A 111 7.10 -3.68 10.32
C ILE A 111 7.48 -4.97 9.62
N VAL A 112 8.62 -5.57 10.00
CA VAL A 112 9.05 -6.88 9.48
C VAL A 112 8.09 -7.98 9.96
N GLN A 113 7.64 -7.91 11.21
CA GLN A 113 6.68 -8.86 11.78
C GLN A 113 5.30 -8.76 11.10
N VAL A 114 4.84 -7.54 10.82
CA VAL A 114 3.60 -7.27 10.11
C VAL A 114 3.70 -7.76 8.67
N LEU A 115 4.80 -7.49 7.97
CA LEU A 115 5.02 -7.97 6.61
C LEU A 115 5.09 -9.49 6.55
N TYR A 116 5.76 -10.14 7.51
CA TYR A 116 5.79 -11.60 7.61
C TYR A 116 4.39 -12.19 7.83
N LYS A 117 3.59 -11.62 8.74
CA LYS A 117 2.20 -12.03 8.95
C LYS A 117 1.35 -11.81 7.72
N PHE A 118 1.52 -10.69 7.02
CA PHE A 118 0.86 -10.44 5.75
C PHE A 118 1.30 -11.44 4.69
N GLU A 119 2.55 -11.86 4.70
CA GLU A 119 3.08 -12.83 3.74
C GLU A 119 2.31 -14.12 3.92
N MET A 120 2.14 -14.60 5.15
CA MET A 120 1.35 -15.79 5.45
C MET A 120 -0.13 -15.70 5.03
N ILE A 121 -0.72 -14.49 5.06
CA ILE A 121 -2.16 -14.29 4.84
C ILE A 121 -2.48 -14.04 3.35
N PHE A 122 -1.73 -13.15 2.69
CA PHE A 122 -2.03 -12.69 1.33
C PHE A 122 -1.24 -13.44 0.26
N PRO A 123 -1.78 -13.60 -0.96
CA PRO A 123 -1.06 -14.25 -2.06
C PRO A 123 0.21 -13.47 -2.44
N PRO A 124 1.22 -14.10 -3.05
CA PRO A 124 2.45 -13.44 -3.50
C PRO A 124 2.22 -12.20 -4.39
N ALA A 125 1.11 -12.16 -5.13
CA ALA A 125 0.72 -11.01 -5.96
C ALA A 125 0.46 -9.72 -5.15
N PHE A 126 0.24 -9.84 -3.84
CA PHE A 126 0.12 -8.72 -2.90
C PHE A 126 1.49 -8.05 -2.63
N PHE A 127 2.57 -8.83 -2.60
CA PHE A 127 3.93 -8.39 -2.31
C PHE A 127 4.59 -7.76 -3.54
N THR A 128 4.05 -6.61 -3.95
CA THR A 128 4.68 -5.77 -4.98
C THR A 128 5.91 -5.05 -4.42
N SER A 129 6.74 -4.50 -5.30
CA SER A 129 7.92 -3.71 -4.92
C SER A 129 7.61 -2.61 -3.90
N ILE A 130 6.40 -2.05 -3.92
CA ILE A 130 5.94 -1.00 -3.00
C ILE A 130 5.85 -1.51 -1.54
N MET A 131 5.44 -2.77 -1.32
CA MET A 131 5.39 -3.36 0.02
C MET A 131 6.78 -3.50 0.62
N HIS A 132 7.78 -3.85 -0.20
CA HIS A 132 9.18 -3.94 0.24
C HIS A 132 9.78 -2.55 0.54
N VAL A 133 9.38 -1.51 -0.21
CA VAL A 133 9.82 -0.13 0.02
C VAL A 133 9.43 0.38 1.41
N MET A 134 8.36 -0.15 2.02
CA MET A 134 7.95 0.21 3.39
C MET A 134 9.02 -0.09 4.44
N VAL A 135 9.83 -1.13 4.26
CA VAL A 135 10.88 -1.51 5.22
C VAL A 135 11.94 -0.43 5.35
N HIS A 136 12.15 0.37 4.30
CA HIS A 136 13.16 1.43 4.29
C HIS A 136 12.63 2.77 4.81
N LEU A 137 11.31 2.92 5.01
CA LEU A 137 10.72 4.17 5.50
C LEU A 137 11.16 4.57 6.91
N PRO A 138 11.25 3.66 7.91
CA PRO A 138 11.60 4.05 9.26
C PRO A 138 13.07 4.51 9.39
N GLU A 139 13.98 3.87 8.66
CA GLU A 139 15.39 4.30 8.58
C GLU A 139 15.49 5.68 7.91
N LYS A 140 14.73 5.89 6.84
CA LYS A 140 14.67 7.18 6.14
C LYS A 140 14.11 8.29 7.04
N ALA A 141 13.08 8.00 7.83
CA ALA A 141 12.50 8.94 8.78
C ALA A 141 13.47 9.27 9.94
N LEU A 142 14.26 8.30 10.40
CA LEU A 142 15.31 8.54 11.40
C LEU A 142 16.37 9.51 10.88
N LEU A 143 16.84 9.28 9.65
CA LEU A 143 17.94 10.05 9.07
C LEU A 143 17.53 11.46 8.64
N ALA A 144 16.26 11.65 8.25
CA ALA A 144 15.78 12.90 7.67
C ALA A 144 14.88 13.74 8.58
N GLY A 145 14.56 13.24 9.78
CA GLY A 145 13.63 13.89 10.68
C GLY A 145 12.16 13.71 10.29
N LEU A 146 11.30 14.55 10.87
CA LEU A 146 9.84 14.46 10.74
C LEU A 146 9.39 14.43 9.28
N VAL A 147 8.61 13.39 8.94
CA VAL A 147 8.14 13.14 7.57
C VAL A 147 7.24 14.29 7.07
N ASN A 148 6.53 14.98 7.96
CA ASN A 148 5.63 16.09 7.65
C ASN A 148 6.27 17.21 6.81
N TYR A 149 7.56 17.51 7.03
CA TYR A 149 8.25 18.57 6.28
C TYR A 149 8.67 18.15 4.87
N ARG A 150 8.55 16.86 4.55
CA ARG A 150 8.94 16.28 3.24
C ARG A 150 7.72 15.81 2.44
N TRP A 151 6.52 16.00 2.97
CA TRP A 151 5.30 15.63 2.27
C TRP A 151 5.00 16.61 1.14
N MET A 152 4.79 16.05 -0.05
CA MET A 152 4.32 16.80 -1.20
C MET A 152 2.82 17.14 -1.10
N TYR A 153 2.06 16.54 -0.18
CA TYR A 153 0.60 16.73 -0.06
C TYR A 153 0.14 18.20 -0.10
N PRO A 154 0.73 19.14 0.69
CA PRO A 154 0.28 20.53 0.66
C PRO A 154 0.55 21.20 -0.69
N ILE A 155 1.68 20.86 -1.32
CA ILE A 155 2.10 21.35 -2.63
C ILE A 155 1.18 20.79 -3.72
N GLU A 156 0.89 19.50 -3.70
CA GLU A 156 0.00 18.85 -4.66
C GLU A 156 -1.44 19.34 -4.55
N ARG A 157 -1.91 19.59 -3.33
CA ARG A 157 -3.23 20.17 -3.09
C ARG A 157 -3.30 21.59 -3.63
N LEU A 158 -2.27 22.41 -3.38
CA LEU A 158 -2.16 23.76 -3.94
C LEU A 158 -2.15 23.71 -5.48
N LEU A 159 -1.30 22.88 -6.08
CA LEU A 159 -1.24 22.69 -7.54
C LEU A 159 -2.56 22.16 -8.11
N GLY A 160 -3.28 21.32 -7.36
CA GLY A 160 -4.59 20.80 -7.71
C GLY A 160 -5.65 21.90 -7.78
N GLU A 161 -5.69 22.80 -6.80
CA GLU A 161 -6.57 23.97 -6.82
C GLU A 161 -6.19 24.95 -7.93
N LEU A 162 -4.89 25.23 -8.11
CA LEU A 162 -4.40 26.07 -9.20
C LEU A 162 -4.79 25.49 -10.58
N LYS A 163 -4.69 24.18 -10.78
CA LYS A 163 -5.14 23.50 -12.01
C LYS A 163 -6.64 23.64 -12.28
N LYS A 164 -7.48 23.78 -11.25
CA LYS A 164 -8.92 24.06 -11.43
C LYS A 164 -9.16 25.52 -11.84
N SER A 165 -8.31 26.44 -11.38
CA SER A 165 -8.35 27.86 -11.73
C SER A 165 -7.81 28.16 -13.13
N VAL A 166 -7.01 27.27 -13.72
CA VAL A 166 -6.53 27.42 -15.10
C VAL A 166 -7.68 27.21 -16.09
N ARG A 167 -8.16 28.32 -16.66
CA ARG A 167 -9.30 28.39 -17.58
C ARG A 167 -8.98 27.83 -18.97
N ASN A 168 -7.71 27.81 -19.37
CA ASN A 168 -7.25 27.33 -20.67
C ASN A 168 -6.12 26.29 -20.51
N ARG A 169 -6.41 25.01 -20.77
CA ARG A 169 -5.43 23.91 -20.64
C ARG A 169 -4.41 23.84 -21.80
N ALA A 170 -4.61 24.62 -22.86
CA ALA A 170 -3.75 24.60 -24.05
C ALA A 170 -2.62 25.63 -24.01
N LYS A 171 -2.70 26.65 -23.15
CA LYS A 171 -1.64 27.67 -22.92
C LYS A 171 -1.64 28.10 -21.45
N PRO A 172 -0.72 27.59 -20.62
CA PRO A 172 -0.49 28.16 -19.30
C PRO A 172 0.23 29.51 -19.47
N GLU A 173 -0.28 30.55 -18.83
CA GLU A 173 0.37 31.87 -18.71
C GLU A 173 1.62 31.80 -17.84
#